data_AF-A0A7X7KEZ5-F1
#
_entry.id   AF-A0A7X7KEZ5-F1
#
_cell.length_a   1.000
_cell.length_b   1.000
_cell.length_c   1.000
_cell.angle_alpha   90.00
_cell.angle_beta   90.00
_cell.angle_gamma   90.00
#
_symmetry.space_group_name_H-M   'P 1'
#
loop_
_entity.id
_entity.type
_entity.pdbx_description
1 polymer ?
#
loop_
_entity_poly.entity_id
_entity_poly.type
_entity_poly.pdbx_seq_one_letter_code
_entity_poly.pdbx_strand_id
1 'polypeptide(L)'
;MDEQEIFEQRYRFFSDRGATLAFEQDKTLVTLFTGIVAGLVALLVSKDVAFWSGLFFLLAALSAIVGLGVCLFHMAFSAKVMLALAAMFGGENNVPNLVMREEPTDHALKKNRLWAQMCYVSQLTCLFWAVFFAALGVLSLVWHVVGWTGLILGILFIVGLIVSVFRPLLVVYRLSQHALEMQKQVQNTPIQ
;
A
#
# COMPACT_ATOMS: atom_id res chain seq x y z
N MET A 1 26.64 -18.43 21.65
CA MET A 1 26.07 -17.14 21.23
C MET A 1 25.21 -16.70 22.38
N ASP A 2 25.61 -15.64 23.08
CA ASP A 2 24.90 -15.20 24.29
C ASP A 2 23.50 -14.71 23.91
N GLU A 3 22.50 -14.98 24.76
CA GLU A 3 21.11 -14.57 24.52
C GLU A 3 21.01 -13.07 24.20
N GLN A 4 21.86 -12.26 24.80
CA GLN A 4 21.95 -10.82 24.61
C GLN A 4 22.39 -10.42 23.18
N GLU A 5 23.31 -11.16 22.55
CA GLU A 5 23.68 -10.94 21.14
C GLU A 5 22.54 -11.30 20.18
N ILE A 6 21.78 -12.36 20.49
CA ILE A 6 20.59 -12.76 19.71
C ILE A 6 19.52 -11.66 19.79
N PHE A 7 19.29 -11.10 20.98
CA PHE A 7 18.35 -10.02 21.19
C PHE A 7 18.75 -8.75 20.44
N GLU A 8 20.02 -8.36 20.51
CA GLU A 8 20.52 -7.16 19.84
C GLU A 8 20.47 -7.30 18.30
N GLN A 9 20.79 -8.48 17.76
CA GLN A 9 20.65 -8.74 16.33
C GLN A 9 19.20 -8.67 15.84
N ARG A 10 18.24 -9.22 16.61
CA ARG A 10 16.81 -9.14 16.26
C ARG A 10 16.30 -7.71 16.33
N TYR A 11 16.69 -6.96 17.37
CA TYR A 11 16.36 -5.55 17.51
C TYR A 11 16.84 -4.73 16.31
N ARG A 12 18.11 -4.89 15.91
CA ARG A 12 18.68 -4.20 14.74
C ARG A 12 18.00 -4.64 13.44
N PHE A 13 17.69 -5.93 13.28
CA PHE A 13 17.00 -6.43 12.10
C PHE A 13 15.60 -5.80 11.95
N PHE A 14 14.78 -5.78 12.99
CA PHE A 14 13.42 -5.24 12.90
C PHE A 14 13.40 -3.71 12.82
N SER A 15 14.24 -3.02 13.58
CA SER A 15 14.32 -1.56 13.55
C SER A 15 14.86 -1.03 12.22
N ASP A 16 15.85 -1.70 11.63
CA ASP A 16 16.56 -1.18 10.46
C ASP A 16 16.06 -1.83 9.15
N ARG A 17 16.06 -3.16 9.07
CA ARG A 17 15.64 -3.88 7.84
C ARG A 17 14.12 -3.95 7.70
N GLY A 18 13.40 -4.23 8.80
CA GLY A 18 11.93 -4.33 8.80
C GLY A 18 11.26 -2.99 8.44
N ALA A 19 11.76 -1.90 9.03
CA ALA A 19 11.29 -0.56 8.69
C ALA A 19 11.63 -0.19 7.23
N THR A 20 12.86 -0.46 6.78
CA THR A 20 13.28 -0.18 5.39
C THR A 20 12.39 -0.89 4.37
N LEU A 21 12.08 -2.17 4.57
CA LEU A 21 11.20 -2.94 3.68
C LEU A 21 9.80 -2.33 3.58
N ALA A 22 9.20 -1.93 4.71
CA ALA A 22 7.90 -1.28 4.72
C ALA A 22 7.95 0.09 4.01
N PHE A 23 9.01 0.87 4.24
CA PHE A 23 9.19 2.15 3.56
C PHE A 23 9.41 2.02 2.05
N GLU A 24 10.15 1.01 1.58
CA GLU A 24 10.36 0.79 0.13
C GLU A 24 9.06 0.43 -0.59
N GLN A 25 8.20 -0.38 0.04
CA GLN A 25 6.87 -0.68 -0.51
C GLN A 25 6.01 0.58 -0.60
N ASP A 26 5.96 1.37 0.47
CA ASP A 26 5.15 2.58 0.50
C ASP A 26 5.71 3.69 -0.42
N LYS A 27 7.04 3.78 -0.63
CA LYS A 27 7.65 4.69 -1.62
C LYS A 27 7.16 4.41 -3.03
N THR A 28 6.99 3.14 -3.39
CA THR A 28 6.45 2.74 -4.69
C THR A 28 5.02 3.25 -4.85
N LEU A 29 4.19 3.09 -3.82
CA LEU A 29 2.79 3.56 -3.83
C LEU A 29 2.69 5.09 -3.83
N VAL A 30 3.53 5.79 -3.06
CA VAL A 30 3.64 7.25 -3.10
C VAL A 30 3.97 7.72 -4.51
N THR A 31 4.98 7.12 -5.14
CA THR A 31 5.39 7.47 -6.51
C THR A 31 4.25 7.24 -7.50
N LEU A 32 3.52 6.14 -7.35
CA LEU A 32 2.36 5.80 -8.18
C LEU A 32 1.24 6.84 -8.02
N PHE A 33 0.86 7.19 -6.79
CA PHE A 33 -0.17 8.20 -6.52
C PHE A 33 0.24 9.59 -7.03
N THR A 34 1.48 10.02 -6.78
CA THR A 34 2.00 11.29 -7.29
C THR A 34 2.00 11.32 -8.81
N GLY A 35 2.40 10.23 -9.47
CA GLY A 35 2.37 10.09 -10.93
C GLY A 35 0.94 10.18 -11.49
N ILE A 36 -0.03 9.53 -10.85
CA ILE A 36 -1.45 9.62 -11.22
C ILE A 36 -1.94 11.06 -11.09
N VAL A 37 -1.67 11.73 -9.96
CA VAL A 37 -2.09 13.12 -9.75
C VAL A 37 -1.47 14.04 -10.81
N ALA A 38 -0.15 13.95 -11.04
CA ALA A 38 0.53 14.77 -12.04
C ALA A 38 0.00 14.54 -13.46
N GLY A 39 -0.20 13.28 -13.85
CA GLY A 39 -0.75 12.91 -15.16
C GLY A 39 -2.18 13.41 -15.36
N LEU A 40 -3.04 13.27 -14.36
CA LEU A 40 -4.42 13.75 -14.43
C LEU A 40 -4.51 15.28 -14.45
N VAL A 41 -3.68 15.98 -13.67
CA VAL A 41 -3.60 17.45 -13.70
C VAL A 41 -3.12 17.93 -15.08
N ALA A 42 -2.11 17.27 -15.66
CA ALA A 42 -1.64 17.61 -17.01
C ALA A 42 -2.75 17.41 -18.06
N LEU A 43 -3.54 16.34 -17.95
CA LEU A 43 -4.69 16.10 -18.82
C LEU A 43 -5.79 17.16 -18.63
N LEU A 44 -6.10 17.55 -17.40
CA LEU A 44 -7.13 18.56 -17.09
C LEU A 44 -6.78 19.97 -17.61
N VAL A 45 -5.49 20.29 -17.75
CA VAL A 45 -5.03 21.58 -18.31
C VAL A 45 -5.01 21.56 -19.85
N SER A 46 -5.19 20.39 -20.48
CA SER A 46 -5.33 20.28 -21.92
C SER A 46 -6.62 20.96 -22.41
N LYS A 47 -6.58 21.59 -23.59
CA LYS A 47 -7.70 22.37 -24.15
C LYS A 47 -8.91 21.52 -24.55
N ASP A 48 -8.76 20.20 -24.67
CA ASP A 48 -9.75 19.31 -25.27
C ASP A 48 -10.39 18.33 -24.27
N VAL A 49 -10.67 18.78 -23.04
CA VAL A 49 -11.33 17.94 -22.03
C VAL A 49 -12.83 18.20 -21.98
N ALA A 50 -13.62 17.24 -22.45
CA ALA A 50 -15.07 17.25 -22.30
C ALA A 50 -15.47 17.14 -20.81
N PHE A 51 -16.63 17.70 -20.45
CA PHE A 51 -17.11 17.77 -19.06
C PHE A 51 -17.04 16.42 -18.31
N TRP A 52 -17.55 15.34 -18.93
CA TRP A 52 -17.56 14.01 -18.32
C TRP A 52 -16.16 13.44 -18.10
N SER A 53 -15.26 13.62 -19.07
CA SER A 53 -13.86 13.20 -18.94
C SER A 53 -13.17 13.98 -17.81
N GLY A 54 -13.41 15.28 -17.73
CA GLY A 54 -12.89 16.14 -16.66
C GLY A 54 -13.41 15.74 -15.28
N LEU A 55 -14.71 15.44 -15.15
CA LEU A 55 -15.31 14.97 -13.89
C LEU A 55 -14.67 13.66 -13.41
N PHE A 56 -14.49 12.69 -14.31
CA PHE A 56 -13.85 11.43 -13.97
C PHE A 56 -12.37 11.61 -13.60
N PHE A 57 -11.63 12.47 -14.30
CA PHE A 57 -10.25 12.79 -13.93
C PHE A 57 -10.15 13.49 -12.57
N LEU A 58 -11.11 14.36 -12.21
CA LEU A 58 -11.18 14.98 -10.89
C LEU A 58 -11.46 13.95 -9.78
N LEU A 59 -12.40 13.03 -9.99
CA LEU A 59 -12.70 11.95 -9.03
C LEU A 59 -11.50 11.00 -8.86
N ALA A 60 -10.78 10.73 -9.96
CA ALA A 60 -9.55 9.95 -9.95
C ALA A 60 -8.45 10.66 -9.15
N ALA A 61 -8.26 11.97 -9.37
CA ALA A 61 -7.28 12.78 -8.67
C ALA A 61 -7.59 12.89 -7.17
N LEU A 62 -8.86 13.10 -6.81
CA LEU A 62 -9.30 13.14 -5.41
C LEU A 62 -9.00 11.80 -4.71
N SER A 63 -9.34 10.69 -5.37
CA SER A 63 -9.06 9.34 -4.85
C SER A 63 -7.56 9.11 -4.68
N ALA A 64 -6.74 9.57 -5.62
CA ALA A 64 -5.29 9.48 -5.55
C ALA A 64 -4.68 10.34 -4.41
N ILE A 65 -5.19 11.55 -4.19
CA ILE A 65 -4.75 12.45 -3.11
C ILE A 65 -5.10 11.84 -1.73
N VAL A 66 -6.32 11.33 -1.57
CA VAL A 66 -6.72 10.64 -0.34
C VAL A 66 -5.86 9.40 -0.13
N GLY A 67 -5.63 8.61 -1.19
CA GLY A 67 -4.76 7.43 -1.16
C GLY A 67 -3.33 7.76 -0.74
N LEU A 68 -2.77 8.88 -1.23
CA LEU A 68 -1.46 9.38 -0.83
C LEU A 68 -1.42 9.72 0.67
N GLY A 69 -2.44 10.42 1.18
CA GLY A 69 -2.56 10.73 2.60
C GLY A 69 -2.62 9.45 3.47
N VAL A 70 -3.40 8.47 3.04
CA VAL A 70 -3.49 7.16 3.71
C VAL A 70 -2.16 6.40 3.65
N CYS A 71 -1.41 6.52 2.56
CA CYS A 71 -0.08 5.92 2.44
C CYS A 71 0.92 6.51 3.43
N LEU A 72 0.88 7.84 3.64
CA LEU A 72 1.69 8.49 4.67
C LEU A 72 1.31 8.02 6.09
N PHE A 73 0.00 7.84 6.36
CA PHE A 73 -0.44 7.24 7.62
C PHE A 73 0.04 5.80 7.76
N HIS A 74 -0.01 4.99 6.70
CA HIS A 74 0.50 3.62 6.70
C HIS A 74 1.99 3.58 7.05
N MET A 75 2.82 4.43 6.42
CA MET A 75 4.24 4.57 6.76
C MET A 75 4.44 4.91 8.24
N ALA A 76 3.68 5.89 8.75
CA ALA A 76 3.79 6.33 10.15
C ALA A 76 3.41 5.23 11.15
N PHE A 77 2.32 4.49 10.91
CA PHE A 77 1.89 3.39 11.78
C PHE A 77 2.81 2.17 11.65
N SER A 78 3.30 1.86 10.45
CA SER A 78 4.28 0.79 10.23
C SER A 78 5.59 1.07 10.97
N ALA A 79 6.08 2.32 10.97
CA ALA A 79 7.24 2.71 11.76
C ALA A 79 7.00 2.50 13.27
N LYS A 80 5.81 2.86 13.78
CA LYS A 80 5.43 2.61 15.18
C LYS A 80 5.31 1.12 15.51
N VAL A 81 4.86 0.29 14.57
CA VAL A 81 4.85 -1.18 14.74
C VAL A 81 6.27 -1.71 14.85
N MET A 82 7.19 -1.27 13.99
CA MET A 82 8.60 -1.70 14.06
C MET A 82 9.28 -1.26 15.34
N LEU A 83 8.99 -0.03 15.81
CA LEU A 83 9.48 0.46 17.10
C LEU A 83 8.95 -0.37 18.27
N ALA A 84 7.64 -0.68 18.28
CA ALA A 84 7.04 -1.50 19.33
C ALA A 84 7.55 -2.95 19.31
N LEU A 85 7.79 -3.53 18.13
CA LEU A 85 8.44 -4.83 18.00
C LEU A 85 9.87 -4.79 18.54
N ALA A 86 10.63 -3.75 18.20
CA ALA A 86 12.00 -3.57 18.70
C ALA A 86 12.02 -3.45 20.23
N ALA A 87 11.15 -2.62 20.82
CA ALA A 87 10.99 -2.49 22.28
C ALA A 87 10.62 -3.82 22.95
N MET A 88 9.67 -4.56 22.38
CA MET A 88 9.26 -5.88 22.89
C MET A 88 10.42 -6.89 22.87
N PHE A 89 11.25 -6.89 21.83
CA PHE A 89 12.46 -7.71 21.78
C PHE A 89 13.58 -7.19 22.69
N GLY A 90 13.63 -5.89 22.98
CA GLY A 90 14.54 -5.30 23.96
C GLY A 90 14.13 -5.55 25.42
N GLY A 91 12.98 -6.19 25.67
CA GLY A 91 12.44 -6.40 27.01
C GLY A 91 11.78 -5.16 27.62
N GLU A 92 11.50 -4.12 26.81
CA GLU A 92 10.82 -2.91 27.27
C GLU A 92 9.32 -3.15 27.39
N ASN A 93 8.79 -2.97 28.60
CA ASN A 93 7.37 -3.18 28.90
C ASN A 93 6.47 -2.02 28.44
N ASN A 94 7.05 -0.83 28.23
CA ASN A 94 6.33 0.37 27.82
C ASN A 94 7.05 1.05 26.66
N VAL A 95 6.28 1.68 25.77
CA VAL A 95 6.78 2.52 24.68
C VAL A 95 6.21 3.93 24.77
N PRO A 96 6.95 4.96 24.29
CA PRO A 96 6.51 6.33 24.36
C PRO A 96 5.21 6.57 23.55
N ASN A 97 4.28 7.30 24.16
CA ASN A 97 2.98 7.68 23.57
C ASN A 97 2.77 9.19 23.72
N LEU A 98 2.37 9.86 22.63
CA LEU A 98 2.08 11.30 22.63
C LEU A 98 0.94 11.72 23.57
N VAL A 99 -0.03 10.83 23.83
CA VAL A 99 -1.22 11.12 24.66
C VAL A 99 -1.01 10.72 26.12
N MET A 100 -0.41 9.55 26.37
CA MET A 100 -0.27 8.99 27.73
C MET A 100 1.16 9.05 28.29
N ARG A 101 2.11 9.68 27.58
CA ARG A 101 3.57 9.63 27.81
C ARG A 101 4.17 8.25 27.59
N GLU A 102 3.59 7.21 28.16
CA GLU A 102 3.96 5.81 27.97
C GLU A 102 2.71 4.94 27.78
N GLU A 103 2.80 3.89 26.97
CA GLU A 103 1.77 2.86 26.87
C GLU A 103 2.38 1.45 26.86
N PRO A 104 1.67 0.41 27.35
CA PRO A 104 2.19 -0.95 27.33
C PRO A 104 2.55 -1.41 25.92
N THR A 105 3.74 -1.97 25.74
CA THR A 105 4.30 -2.32 24.42
C THR A 105 3.38 -3.25 23.63
N ASP A 106 2.79 -4.27 24.27
CA ASP A 106 1.85 -5.20 23.64
C ASP A 106 0.57 -4.51 23.15
N HIS A 107 0.06 -3.57 23.94
CA HIS A 107 -1.13 -2.81 23.59
C HIS A 107 -0.84 -1.86 22.41
N ALA A 108 0.30 -1.16 22.48
CA ALA A 108 0.79 -0.30 21.40
C ALA A 108 0.93 -1.07 20.09
N LEU A 109 1.54 -2.25 20.15
CA LEU A 109 1.78 -3.11 18.99
C LEU A 109 0.47 -3.54 18.33
N LYS A 110 -0.50 -4.07 19.10
CA LYS A 110 -1.79 -4.51 18.56
C LYS A 110 -2.57 -3.36 17.92
N LYS A 111 -2.61 -2.21 18.61
CA LYS A 111 -3.29 -1.00 18.12
C LYS A 111 -2.65 -0.49 16.83
N ASN A 112 -1.34 -0.27 16.82
CA ASN A 112 -0.64 0.28 15.65
C ASN A 112 -0.66 -0.68 14.47
N ARG A 113 -0.63 -2.00 14.72
CA ARG A 113 -0.77 -3.01 13.66
C ARG A 113 -2.15 -2.98 13.01
N LEU A 114 -3.21 -2.84 13.80
CA LEU A 114 -4.56 -2.70 13.28
C LEU A 114 -4.69 -1.44 12.40
N TRP A 115 -4.18 -0.30 12.88
CA TRP A 115 -4.17 0.94 12.12
C TRP A 115 -3.35 0.85 10.84
N ALA A 116 -2.16 0.25 10.90
CA ALA A 116 -1.36 0.00 9.70
C ALA A 116 -2.12 -0.87 8.69
N GLN A 117 -2.75 -1.97 9.12
CA GLN A 117 -3.54 -2.82 8.22
C GLN A 117 -4.74 -2.07 7.60
N MET A 118 -5.47 -1.29 8.39
CA MET A 118 -6.57 -0.48 7.87
C MET A 118 -6.06 0.53 6.84
N CYS A 119 -4.98 1.26 7.14
CA CYS A 119 -4.37 2.17 6.18
C CYS A 119 -3.90 1.46 4.91
N TYR A 120 -3.31 0.26 5.03
CA TYR A 120 -2.88 -0.54 3.88
C TYR A 120 -4.03 -0.92 2.95
N VAL A 121 -5.15 -1.39 3.50
CA VAL A 121 -6.34 -1.73 2.71
C VAL A 121 -6.97 -0.48 2.11
N SER A 122 -7.05 0.61 2.89
CA SER A 122 -7.59 1.89 2.45
C SER A 122 -6.78 2.51 1.30
N GLN A 123 -5.45 2.46 1.33
CA GLN A 123 -4.62 2.98 0.22
C GLN A 123 -4.84 2.16 -1.06
N LEU A 124 -4.93 0.83 -0.96
CA LEU A 124 -5.22 -0.01 -2.14
C LEU A 124 -6.61 0.24 -2.70
N THR A 125 -7.59 0.51 -1.83
CA THR A 125 -8.95 0.88 -2.23
C THR A 125 -8.96 2.21 -2.97
N CYS A 126 -8.25 3.21 -2.44
CA CYS A 126 -8.09 4.51 -3.11
C CYS A 126 -7.41 4.37 -4.46
N LEU A 127 -6.38 3.53 -4.56
CA LEU A 127 -5.69 3.25 -5.82
C LEU A 127 -6.62 2.62 -6.85
N PHE A 128 -7.42 1.62 -6.44
CA PHE A 128 -8.41 1.00 -7.32
C PHE A 128 -9.38 2.03 -7.89
N TRP A 129 -9.96 2.89 -7.04
CA TRP A 129 -10.89 3.93 -7.48
C TRP A 129 -10.22 5.00 -8.35
N ALA A 130 -8.99 5.40 -8.03
CA ALA A 130 -8.23 6.34 -8.84
C ALA A 130 -8.03 5.80 -10.27
N VAL A 131 -7.62 4.53 -10.39
CA VAL A 131 -7.44 3.88 -11.70
C VAL A 131 -8.78 3.70 -12.42
N PHE A 132 -9.83 3.28 -11.72
CA PHE A 132 -11.16 3.09 -12.29
C PHE A 132 -11.71 4.40 -12.88
N PHE A 133 -11.69 5.49 -12.13
CA PHE A 133 -12.15 6.78 -12.62
C PHE A 133 -11.24 7.34 -13.72
N ALA A 134 -9.92 7.17 -13.62
CA ALA A 134 -9.01 7.57 -14.69
C ALA A 134 -9.32 6.82 -16.00
N ALA A 135 -9.59 5.52 -15.92
CA ALA A 135 -9.98 4.71 -17.07
C ALA A 135 -11.30 5.17 -17.69
N LEU A 136 -12.32 5.47 -16.88
CA LEU A 136 -13.58 6.04 -17.37
C LEU A 136 -13.37 7.41 -18.03
N GLY A 137 -12.51 8.26 -17.46
CA GLY A 137 -12.17 9.54 -18.05
C GLY A 137 -11.47 9.40 -19.40
N VAL A 138 -10.52 8.47 -19.53
CA VAL A 138 -9.85 8.17 -20.81
C VAL A 138 -10.83 7.61 -21.82
N LEU A 139 -11.70 6.66 -21.45
CA LEU A 139 -12.71 6.11 -22.36
C LEU A 139 -13.69 7.18 -22.84
N SER A 140 -14.13 8.05 -21.94
CA SER A 140 -14.97 9.20 -22.28
C SER A 140 -14.26 10.14 -23.25
N LEU A 141 -12.98 10.46 -23.01
CA LEU A 141 -12.19 11.32 -23.87
C LEU A 141 -12.00 10.71 -25.27
N VAL A 142 -11.60 9.44 -25.32
CA VAL A 142 -11.38 8.69 -26.57
C VAL A 142 -12.67 8.58 -27.37
N TRP A 143 -13.81 8.35 -26.71
CA TRP A 143 -15.11 8.35 -27.36
C TRP A 143 -15.41 9.68 -28.05
N HIS A 144 -15.15 10.80 -27.37
CA HIS A 144 -15.40 12.14 -27.93
C HIS A 144 -14.43 12.52 -29.05
N VAL A 145 -13.16 12.08 -28.98
CA VAL A 145 -12.12 12.48 -29.94
C VAL A 145 -12.02 11.53 -31.15
N VAL A 146 -12.13 10.22 -30.92
CA VAL A 146 -11.82 9.17 -31.92
C VAL A 146 -13.05 8.35 -32.31
N GLY A 147 -14.12 8.37 -31.51
CA GLY A 147 -15.32 7.57 -31.75
C GLY A 147 -15.15 6.08 -31.43
N TRP A 148 -16.01 5.24 -32.01
CA TRP A 148 -16.13 3.80 -31.67
C TRP A 148 -14.84 2.98 -31.84
N THR A 149 -14.00 3.30 -32.83
CA THR A 149 -12.75 2.56 -33.11
C THR A 149 -11.69 2.80 -32.02
N GLY A 150 -11.59 4.03 -31.51
CA GLY A 150 -10.73 4.35 -30.38
C GLY A 150 -11.20 3.66 -29.09
N LEU A 151 -12.51 3.55 -28.88
CA LEU A 151 -13.09 2.89 -27.70
C LEU A 151 -12.67 1.41 -27.63
N ILE A 152 -12.69 0.68 -28.76
CA ILE A 152 -12.27 -0.73 -28.82
C ILE A 152 -10.79 -0.88 -28.46
N LEU A 153 -9.91 -0.05 -29.05
CA LEU A 153 -8.48 -0.07 -28.73
C LEU A 153 -8.19 0.30 -27.27
N GLY A 154 -8.91 1.29 -26.73
CA GLY A 154 -8.81 1.69 -25.33
C GLY A 154 -9.23 0.57 -24.37
N ILE A 155 -10.34 -0.13 -24.66
CA ILE A 155 -10.79 -1.29 -23.87
C ILE A 155 -9.74 -2.42 -23.93
N LEU A 156 -9.22 -2.76 -25.11
CA LEU A 156 -8.18 -3.79 -25.26
C LEU A 156 -6.91 -3.45 -24.46
N PHE A 157 -6.50 -2.19 -24.46
CA PHE A 157 -5.38 -1.71 -23.65
C PHE A 157 -5.65 -1.84 -22.15
N ILE A 158 -6.83 -1.43 -21.67
CA ILE A 158 -7.23 -1.56 -20.27
C ILE A 158 -7.27 -3.03 -19.84
N VAL A 159 -7.85 -3.91 -20.65
CA VAL A 159 -7.89 -5.35 -20.38
C VAL A 159 -6.47 -5.93 -20.33
N GLY A 160 -5.59 -5.54 -21.26
CA GLY A 160 -4.18 -5.93 -21.24
C GLY A 160 -3.45 -5.50 -19.97
N LEU A 161 -3.71 -4.26 -19.51
CA LEU A 161 -3.20 -3.73 -18.24
C LEU A 161 -3.72 -4.51 -17.03
N ILE A 162 -5.03 -4.80 -16.97
CA ILE A 162 -5.61 -5.59 -15.89
C ILE A 162 -4.97 -6.98 -15.85
N VAL A 163 -4.89 -7.68 -16.99
CA VAL A 163 -4.29 -9.03 -17.05
C VAL A 163 -2.82 -9.02 -16.62
N SER A 164 -2.05 -8.02 -17.07
CA SER A 164 -0.63 -7.90 -16.74
C SER A 164 -0.37 -7.56 -15.26
N VAL A 165 -1.29 -6.87 -14.58
CA VAL A 165 -1.23 -6.58 -13.13
C VAL A 165 -1.79 -7.73 -12.28
N PHE A 166 -2.88 -8.37 -12.72
CA PHE A 166 -3.55 -9.42 -11.95
C PHE A 166 -2.72 -10.71 -11.87
N ARG A 167 -1.92 -10.99 -12.90
CA ARG A 167 -1.06 -12.18 -12.95
C ARG A 167 0.03 -12.18 -11.87
N PRO A 168 0.80 -11.09 -11.65
CA PRO A 168 1.68 -10.93 -10.49
C PRO A 168 0.95 -11.07 -9.15
N LEU A 169 -0.23 -10.44 -8.98
CA LEU A 169 -0.98 -10.50 -7.73
C LEU A 169 -1.42 -11.93 -7.38
N LEU A 170 -1.86 -12.71 -8.37
CA LEU A 170 -2.16 -14.14 -8.20
C LEU A 170 -0.94 -14.96 -7.80
N VAL A 171 0.23 -14.67 -8.37
CA VAL A 171 1.49 -15.35 -8.00
C VAL A 171 1.88 -15.03 -6.56
N VAL A 172 1.84 -13.75 -6.17
CA VAL A 172 2.15 -13.33 -4.79
C VAL A 172 1.16 -13.94 -3.79
N TYR A 173 -0.14 -13.99 -4.13
CA TYR A 173 -1.15 -14.63 -3.29
C TYR A 173 -0.91 -16.14 -3.11
N ARG A 174 -0.51 -16.85 -4.17
CA ARG A 174 -0.15 -18.27 -4.05
C ARG A 174 1.11 -18.49 -3.21
N LEU A 175 2.13 -17.64 -3.39
CA LEU A 175 3.35 -17.71 -2.60
C LEU A 175 3.08 -17.44 -1.11
N SER A 176 2.20 -16.49 -0.79
CA SER A 176 1.85 -16.20 0.60
C SER A 176 1.04 -17.33 1.26
N GLN A 177 0.12 -17.96 0.53
CA GLN A 177 -0.58 -19.18 1.00
C GLN A 177 0.41 -20.31 1.29
N HIS A 178 1.37 -20.53 0.38
CA HIS A 178 2.35 -21.61 0.56
C HIS A 178 3.29 -21.35 1.74
N ALA A 179 3.71 -20.10 1.95
CA ALA A 179 4.48 -19.71 3.14
C ALA A 179 3.71 -19.95 4.45
N LEU A 180 2.40 -19.65 4.48
CA LEU A 180 1.54 -19.90 5.63
C LEU A 180 1.37 -21.40 5.92
N GLU A 181 1.25 -22.22 4.89
CA GLU A 181 1.20 -23.69 5.02
C GLU A 181 2.50 -24.25 5.61
N MET A 182 3.65 -23.80 5.10
CA MET A 182 4.97 -24.19 5.60
C MET A 182 5.16 -23.79 7.07
N GLN A 183 4.72 -22.58 7.45
CA GLN A 183 4.78 -22.12 8.84
C GLN A 183 3.92 -22.99 9.79
N LYS A 184 2.73 -23.39 9.35
CA LYS A 184 1.87 -24.32 10.12
C LYS A 184 2.50 -25.70 10.27
N GLN A 185 3.20 -26.20 9.25
CA GLN A 185 3.89 -27.49 9.32
C GLN A 185 5.06 -27.46 10.32
N VAL A 186 5.90 -26.41 10.27
CA VAL A 186 7.01 -26.24 11.22
C VAL A 186 6.51 -26.14 12.66
N GLN A 187 5.41 -25.44 12.90
CA GLN A 187 4.85 -25.27 14.25
C GLN A 187 4.20 -26.55 14.81
N ASN A 188 3.79 -27.47 13.94
CA ASN A 188 3.20 -28.77 14.31
C ASN A 188 4.21 -29.93 14.29
N THR A 189 5.47 -29.67 13.98
CA THR A 189 6.51 -30.71 14.01
C THR A 189 6.98 -30.86 15.46
N PRO A 190 6.76 -32.01 16.13
CA PRO A 190 7.23 -32.22 17.49
C PRO A 190 8.76 -32.15 17.51
N ILE A 191 9.31 -31.40 18.48
CA ILE A 191 10.74 -31.37 18.74
C ILE A 191 11.16 -32.79 19.15
N GLN A 192 11.99 -33.43 18.32
CA GLN A 192 12.67 -34.69 18.66
C GLN A 192 13.95 -34.40 19.43
#